data_AF-A0ABD3JMF1-F1
#
_entry.id   AF-A0ABD3JMF1-F1
#
_cell.length_a   1.000
_cell.length_b   1.000
_cell.length_c   1.000
_cell.angle_alpha   90.00
_cell.angle_beta   90.00
_cell.angle_gamma   90.00
#
_symmetry.space_group_name_H-M   'P 1'
#
loop_
_entity.id
_entity.type
_entity.pdbx_description
1 polymer ?
#
loop_
_entity_poly.entity_id
_entity_poly.type
_entity_poly.pdbx_seq_one_letter_code
_entity_poly.pdbx_strand_id
1 'polypeptide(L)'
;MITSNIKLKFNDHIEQIKDSKITLHVRPKFRDHSCHFTRNARQQPQITRVEGERMAGAAGDAAPHDVRSLLSSPDRDFLIRNNGDQVKVDSLKGKKIALYLSASWCGPCQRFTPILAEVYDELSPKGDLEIIFVSADKDEESFSGYFSKMPWLAIPFSDAEKRDTLDKLFKVRGIPHLVILDSTGTVVTNSGVQIVLQHGVEAHPFTPERIEELKDQEEAAKRNQSLTSLLVHGSRDFVVSSDGKKVPVTELEGKTVGLYFSLSTDESCVDFVPKLLEVYEELKAKGESFEIVQIPFDDDEASFNQSFGSLPWFSLPLKDKNGEKLVWYFELSTLPTLVIIGQDGKTVHSNVAETVKEHGVAAYPFTPEKFAELAEIEKKREESQTLESILVSGDLDFVIGKDGTRIPVADLVGKTVLLYFSAHWCPPCRAFLPVLTEAYEKIKATDNAFELIFISSDKDQSAFDDYFAQMPWLALPFGDERKKSLSLKFEVRGIPTLIAIGPTGQTVTKEARDLISEHGADAYPFTAEHLKKLEEKLTRNEPDEEGDEEDGKAAEEEAKEGGEAGKVCDGEVCYKA
;
A
#
# COMPACT_ATOMS: atom_id res chain seq x y z
N MET A 1 -29.16 25.44 -46.25
CA MET A 1 -27.82 25.81 -46.77
C MET A 1 -27.01 26.39 -45.62
N ILE A 2 -25.72 26.09 -45.58
CA ILE A 2 -24.73 26.47 -44.54
C ILE A 2 -24.69 25.54 -43.32
N THR A 3 -24.41 24.27 -43.59
CA THR A 3 -23.64 23.36 -42.72
C THR A 3 -22.66 22.63 -43.62
N SER A 4 -21.57 23.29 -44.05
CA SER A 4 -20.55 22.65 -44.88
C SER A 4 -19.17 23.34 -44.95
N ASN A 5 -18.79 24.23 -44.02
CA ASN A 5 -17.57 25.06 -44.20
C ASN A 5 -16.60 25.20 -43.01
N ILE A 6 -16.61 24.28 -42.04
CA ILE A 6 -15.58 24.27 -40.95
C ILE A 6 -14.94 22.87 -40.81
N LYS A 7 -14.85 22.12 -41.91
CA LYS A 7 -14.17 20.81 -41.96
C LYS A 7 -12.96 20.76 -42.90
N LEU A 8 -12.41 21.93 -43.30
CA LEU A 8 -11.38 22.04 -44.35
C LEU A 8 -10.21 22.99 -44.04
N LYS A 9 -9.82 23.17 -42.76
CA LYS A 9 -8.60 23.96 -42.41
C LYS A 9 -7.68 23.38 -41.33
N PHE A 10 -7.78 22.09 -41.02
CA PHE A 10 -6.90 21.45 -40.04
C PHE A 10 -6.07 20.28 -40.59
N ASN A 11 -6.00 20.12 -41.92
CA ASN A 11 -5.31 18.99 -42.56
C ASN A 11 -4.04 19.34 -43.35
N ASP A 12 -3.59 20.60 -43.36
CA ASP A 12 -2.45 21.05 -44.20
C ASP A 12 -1.18 21.46 -43.44
N HIS A 13 -1.07 21.16 -42.14
CA HIS A 13 0.17 21.45 -41.37
C HIS A 13 0.89 20.24 -40.76
N ILE A 14 0.51 19.01 -41.12
CA ILE A 14 1.18 17.77 -40.64
C ILE A 14 2.08 17.12 -41.73
N GLU A 15 2.51 17.87 -42.77
CA GLU A 15 3.42 17.34 -43.80
C GLU A 15 4.72 18.13 -44.03
N GLN A 16 5.18 18.97 -43.11
CA GLN A 16 6.46 19.71 -43.29
C GLN A 16 7.47 19.67 -42.13
N ILE A 17 7.43 18.65 -41.27
CA ILE A 17 8.56 18.36 -40.35
C ILE A 17 8.86 16.86 -40.35
N LYS A 18 9.06 16.30 -41.55
CA LYS A 18 9.77 15.03 -41.79
C LYS A 18 11.05 15.35 -42.57
N ASP A 19 12.01 16.00 -41.92
CA ASP A 19 13.44 15.87 -42.23
C ASP A 19 14.26 16.83 -41.35
N SER A 20 14.63 16.36 -40.16
CA SER A 20 15.72 16.93 -39.37
C SER A 20 16.22 15.85 -38.42
N LYS A 21 17.28 15.14 -38.86
CA LYS A 21 18.07 14.27 -37.97
C LYS A 21 18.70 15.14 -36.88
N ILE A 22 18.15 15.09 -35.67
CA ILE A 22 18.82 15.53 -34.45
C ILE A 22 18.81 14.36 -33.48
N THR A 23 19.99 13.75 -33.32
CA THR A 23 20.24 12.71 -32.33
C THR A 23 20.34 13.36 -30.95
N LEU A 24 19.25 13.35 -30.18
CA LEU A 24 19.26 13.66 -28.76
C LEU A 24 19.28 12.36 -27.97
N HIS A 25 20.43 12.05 -27.38
CA HIS A 25 20.56 11.04 -26.33
C HIS A 25 19.78 11.51 -25.09
N VAL A 26 18.52 11.12 -25.00
CA VAL A 26 17.74 11.24 -23.76
C VAL A 26 17.80 9.89 -23.06
N ARG A 27 18.64 9.80 -22.03
CA ARG A 27 18.60 8.69 -21.07
C ARG A 27 17.29 8.78 -20.29
N PRO A 28 16.43 7.75 -20.27
CA PRO A 28 15.37 7.70 -19.28
C PRO A 28 16.00 7.35 -17.93
N LYS A 29 16.08 8.33 -17.02
CA LYS A 29 16.28 8.07 -15.59
C LYS A 29 14.92 7.72 -15.00
N PHE A 30 14.52 6.46 -15.07
CA PHE A 30 13.66 5.91 -14.04
C PHE A 30 14.57 5.60 -12.85
N ARG A 31 14.62 6.54 -11.91
CA ARG A 31 15.21 6.30 -10.60
C ARG A 31 14.10 5.71 -9.75
N ASP A 32 14.19 4.40 -9.60
CA ASP A 32 13.75 3.58 -8.48
C ASP A 32 13.42 4.42 -7.22
N HIS A 33 12.13 4.67 -6.98
CA HIS A 33 11.59 5.11 -5.70
C HIS A 33 10.43 4.17 -5.36
N SER A 34 10.79 3.02 -4.80
CA SER A 34 9.97 2.29 -3.85
C SER A 34 9.39 3.28 -2.83
N CYS A 35 8.11 3.63 -2.95
CA CYS A 35 7.35 4.21 -1.85
C CYS A 35 7.15 3.09 -0.82
N HIS A 36 8.10 2.93 0.08
CA HIS A 36 7.90 2.19 1.32
C HIS A 36 6.88 2.93 2.16
N PHE A 37 5.60 2.57 2.04
CA PHE A 37 4.68 2.67 3.16
C PHE A 37 4.99 1.48 4.08
N THR A 38 5.93 1.66 5.00
CA THR A 38 6.04 0.77 6.17
C THR A 38 4.82 1.01 7.04
N ARG A 39 3.77 0.23 6.83
CA ARG A 39 2.72 0.06 7.84
C ARG A 39 3.06 -1.23 8.57
N ASN A 40 3.60 -1.09 9.77
CA ASN A 40 3.84 -2.19 10.71
C ASN A 40 2.55 -2.99 10.86
N ALA A 41 2.55 -4.24 10.39
CA ALA A 41 1.55 -5.23 10.72
C ALA A 41 1.81 -5.69 12.16
N ARG A 42 1.19 -5.02 13.13
CA ARG A 42 0.98 -5.57 14.48
C ARG A 42 -0.52 -5.81 14.67
N GLN A 43 -0.84 -7.09 14.87
CA GLN A 43 -2.06 -7.68 15.42
C GLN A 43 -3.33 -6.81 15.42
N GLN A 44 -4.28 -7.15 14.54
CA GLN A 44 -5.67 -6.70 14.66
C GLN A 44 -6.26 -7.24 15.98
N PRO A 45 -6.79 -6.40 16.89
CA PRO A 45 -7.76 -6.86 17.86
C PRO A 45 -9.11 -7.01 17.15
N GLN A 46 -9.82 -8.11 17.44
CA GLN A 46 -11.20 -8.30 16.99
C GLN A 46 -12.07 -7.12 17.43
N ILE A 47 -12.57 -6.33 16.47
CA ILE A 47 -13.55 -5.29 16.74
C ILE A 47 -14.93 -5.95 16.70
N THR A 48 -15.44 -6.28 17.88
CA THR A 48 -16.88 -6.46 18.09
C THR A 48 -17.62 -5.20 17.63
N ARG A 49 -18.65 -5.39 16.81
CA ARG A 49 -19.59 -4.38 16.32
C ARG A 49 -20.11 -3.52 17.49
N VAL A 50 -19.53 -2.33 17.66
CA VAL A 50 -20.13 -1.24 18.43
C VAL A 50 -20.94 -0.40 17.45
N GLU A 51 -22.22 -0.24 17.76
CA GLU A 51 -23.16 0.55 16.97
C GLU A 51 -22.71 2.01 16.92
N GLY A 52 -22.60 2.53 15.69
CA GLY A 52 -22.74 3.94 15.31
C GLY A 52 -22.21 5.03 16.24
N GLU A 53 -20.93 5.37 16.10
CA GLU A 53 -20.47 6.73 16.38
C GLU A 53 -20.16 7.46 15.06
N ARG A 54 -20.95 8.51 14.80
CA ARG A 54 -20.78 9.45 13.69
C ARG A 54 -19.42 10.15 13.79
N MET A 55 -18.51 9.88 12.86
CA MET A 55 -17.46 10.84 12.48
C MET A 55 -18.06 11.88 11.53
N ALA A 56 -18.92 12.75 12.06
CA ALA A 56 -19.27 13.99 11.41
C ALA A 56 -18.10 14.95 11.62
N GLY A 57 -17.31 15.21 10.57
CA GLY A 57 -16.40 16.35 10.57
C GLY A 57 -17.22 17.61 10.80
N ALA A 58 -16.99 18.28 11.93
CA ALA A 58 -17.70 19.49 12.33
C ALA A 58 -17.52 20.61 11.28
N ALA A 59 -18.47 20.73 10.36
CA ALA A 59 -18.61 21.84 9.42
C ALA A 59 -19.92 22.64 9.67
N GLY A 60 -20.46 22.58 10.89
CA GLY A 60 -21.76 23.17 11.22
C GLY A 60 -21.76 24.31 12.25
N ASP A 61 -20.66 24.58 12.97
CA ASP A 61 -20.68 25.47 14.15
C ASP A 61 -19.69 26.65 14.10
N ALA A 62 -18.99 26.87 12.98
CA ALA A 62 -18.11 28.04 12.83
C ALA A 62 -18.93 29.25 12.32
N ALA A 63 -18.77 30.41 12.98
CA ALA A 63 -19.40 31.64 12.54
C ALA A 63 -19.05 31.96 11.07
N PRO A 64 -19.98 32.47 10.25
CA PRO A 64 -19.72 32.78 8.85
C PRO A 64 -18.54 33.75 8.71
N HIS A 65 -17.63 33.47 7.78
CA HIS A 65 -16.55 34.39 7.44
C HIS A 65 -17.09 35.53 6.57
N ASP A 66 -16.78 36.77 6.93
CA ASP A 66 -16.99 37.87 6.00
C ASP A 66 -16.02 37.73 4.82
N VAL A 67 -16.54 37.34 3.65
CA VAL A 67 -15.75 37.10 2.42
C VAL A 67 -14.87 38.30 2.05
N ARG A 68 -15.35 39.51 2.31
CA ARG A 68 -14.56 40.72 2.07
C ARG A 68 -13.32 40.73 2.95
N SER A 69 -13.48 40.61 4.26
CA SER A 69 -12.37 40.57 5.23
C SER A 69 -11.44 39.36 5.01
N LEU A 70 -11.99 38.24 4.56
CA LEU A 70 -11.25 37.03 4.25
C LEU A 70 -10.28 37.22 3.07
N LEU A 71 -10.71 37.94 2.03
CA LEU A 71 -9.97 38.07 0.77
C LEU A 71 -9.24 39.40 0.59
N SER A 72 -9.48 40.39 1.45
CA SER A 72 -8.82 41.72 1.43
C SER A 72 -7.82 41.88 2.57
N SER A 73 -6.91 42.82 2.40
CA SER A 73 -5.94 43.29 3.41
C SER A 73 -6.14 44.80 3.61
N PRO A 74 -5.63 45.43 4.70
CA PRO A 74 -5.82 46.86 4.94
C PRO A 74 -5.48 47.75 3.73
N ASP A 75 -4.46 47.35 2.96
CA ASP A 75 -3.97 48.10 1.79
C ASP A 75 -4.36 47.46 0.44
N ARG A 76 -5.20 46.41 0.42
CA ARG A 76 -5.59 45.70 -0.82
C ARG A 76 -7.05 45.24 -0.80
N ASP A 77 -7.84 45.74 -1.74
CA ASP A 77 -9.25 45.36 -1.97
C ASP A 77 -9.49 44.60 -3.30
N PHE A 78 -8.43 44.13 -3.96
CA PHE A 78 -8.51 43.46 -5.28
C PHE A 78 -7.79 42.12 -5.32
N LEU A 79 -8.29 41.19 -6.13
CA LEU A 79 -7.63 39.95 -6.54
C LEU A 79 -7.07 40.11 -7.96
N ILE A 80 -6.26 39.17 -8.42
CA ILE A 80 -5.69 39.20 -9.77
C ILE A 80 -6.20 38.05 -10.64
N ARG A 81 -6.36 38.33 -11.93
CA ARG A 81 -6.51 37.32 -12.99
C ARG A 81 -5.14 36.91 -13.52
N ASN A 82 -5.09 35.76 -14.20
CA ASN A 82 -3.88 35.25 -14.84
C ASN A 82 -3.32 36.15 -15.96
N ASN A 83 -4.11 37.11 -16.45
CA ASN A 83 -3.71 38.15 -17.41
C ASN A 83 -3.24 39.45 -16.74
N GLY A 84 -3.21 39.50 -15.40
CA GLY A 84 -2.82 40.68 -14.60
C GLY A 84 -3.96 41.63 -14.26
N ASP A 85 -5.17 41.43 -14.77
CA ASP A 85 -6.31 42.30 -14.45
C ASP A 85 -6.68 42.21 -12.97
N GLN A 86 -6.98 43.37 -12.38
CA GLN A 86 -7.43 43.46 -10.99
C GLN A 86 -8.95 43.36 -10.91
N VAL A 87 -9.44 42.53 -9.99
CA VAL A 87 -10.86 42.31 -9.72
C VAL A 87 -11.17 42.68 -8.28
N LYS A 88 -12.06 43.65 -8.06
CA LYS A 88 -12.45 44.06 -6.69
C LYS A 88 -13.10 42.91 -5.93
N VAL A 89 -12.69 42.71 -4.68
CA VAL A 89 -13.26 41.68 -3.78
C VAL A 89 -14.77 41.85 -3.60
N ASP A 90 -15.27 43.09 -3.57
CA ASP A 90 -16.71 43.39 -3.45
C ASP A 90 -17.55 42.81 -4.61
N SER A 91 -16.95 42.58 -5.78
CA SER A 91 -17.65 41.96 -6.92
C SER A 91 -17.96 40.47 -6.70
N LEU A 92 -17.37 39.86 -5.67
CA LEU A 92 -17.58 38.46 -5.31
C LEU A 92 -18.70 38.27 -4.28
N LYS A 93 -19.33 39.35 -3.81
CA LYS A 93 -20.37 39.27 -2.79
C LYS A 93 -21.56 38.42 -3.26
N GLY A 94 -21.95 37.44 -2.46
CA GLY A 94 -23.05 36.52 -2.76
C GLY A 94 -22.67 35.35 -3.68
N LYS A 95 -21.40 35.26 -4.13
CA LYS A 95 -20.87 34.06 -4.79
C LYS A 95 -20.39 33.06 -3.75
N LYS A 96 -20.44 31.77 -4.10
CA LYS A 96 -19.68 30.73 -3.41
C LYS A 96 -18.20 30.92 -3.73
N ILE A 97 -17.36 30.75 -2.73
CA ILE A 97 -15.91 30.95 -2.84
C ILE A 97 -15.21 29.63 -2.59
N ALA A 98 -14.38 29.20 -3.51
CA ALA A 98 -13.52 28.03 -3.33
C ALA A 98 -12.06 28.49 -3.20
N LEU A 99 -11.48 28.39 -2.01
CA LEU A 99 -10.08 28.70 -1.75
C LEU A 99 -9.23 27.48 -2.11
N TYR A 100 -8.43 27.61 -3.17
CA TYR A 100 -7.56 26.56 -3.66
C TYR A 100 -6.11 26.82 -3.25
N LEU A 101 -5.64 26.12 -2.22
CA LEU A 101 -4.25 26.18 -1.76
C LEU A 101 -3.41 25.14 -2.50
N SER A 102 -2.39 25.61 -3.23
CA SER A 102 -1.65 24.78 -4.18
C SER A 102 -0.28 25.40 -4.52
N ALA A 103 0.59 24.66 -5.20
CA ALA A 103 1.91 25.14 -5.62
C ALA A 103 2.45 24.42 -6.87
N SER A 104 3.32 25.11 -7.60
CA SER A 104 3.93 24.60 -8.83
C SER A 104 4.84 23.37 -8.58
N TRP A 105 5.52 23.32 -7.44
CA TRP A 105 6.45 22.23 -7.08
C TRP A 105 5.73 20.96 -6.60
N CYS A 106 4.41 21.00 -6.41
CA CYS A 106 3.62 19.92 -5.87
C CYS A 106 3.05 19.02 -6.99
N GLY A 107 3.60 17.81 -7.14
CA GLY A 107 3.16 16.84 -8.15
C GLY A 107 1.66 16.48 -8.10
N PRO A 108 1.08 16.15 -6.93
CA PRO A 108 -0.36 15.94 -6.80
C PRO A 108 -1.19 17.17 -7.20
N CYS A 109 -0.73 18.37 -6.87
CA CYS A 109 -1.38 19.62 -7.24
C CYS A 109 -1.43 19.82 -8.75
N GLN A 110 -0.32 19.53 -9.45
CA GLN A 110 -0.29 19.60 -10.92
C GLN A 110 -1.25 18.61 -11.59
N ARG A 111 -1.51 17.45 -10.96
CA ARG A 111 -2.51 16.48 -11.45
C ARG A 111 -3.95 16.93 -11.18
N PHE A 112 -4.20 17.57 -10.04
CA PHE A 112 -5.55 18.00 -9.66
C PHE A 112 -6.02 19.27 -10.38
N THR A 113 -5.13 20.25 -10.62
CA THR A 113 -5.50 21.51 -11.28
C THR A 113 -6.26 21.37 -12.60
N PRO A 114 -5.86 20.53 -13.57
CA PRO A 114 -6.64 20.39 -14.80
C PRO A 114 -8.07 19.86 -14.54
N ILE A 115 -8.23 18.93 -13.60
CA ILE A 115 -9.55 18.40 -13.21
C ILE A 115 -10.42 19.52 -12.61
N LEU A 116 -9.84 20.34 -11.71
CA LEU A 116 -10.55 21.46 -11.12
C LEU A 116 -10.90 22.55 -12.17
N ALA A 117 -10.03 22.77 -13.17
CA ALA A 117 -10.27 23.70 -14.27
C ALA A 117 -11.46 23.27 -15.13
N GLU A 118 -11.57 21.99 -15.47
CA GLU A 118 -12.73 21.44 -16.18
C GLU A 118 -14.04 21.69 -15.41
N VAL A 119 -14.05 21.42 -14.11
CA VAL A 119 -15.23 21.69 -13.25
C VAL A 119 -15.57 23.18 -13.21
N TYR A 120 -14.55 24.05 -13.12
CA TYR A 120 -14.75 25.49 -13.10
C TYR A 120 -15.29 26.04 -14.42
N ASP A 121 -14.79 25.56 -15.56
CA ASP A 121 -15.23 26.00 -16.88
C ASP A 121 -16.71 25.66 -17.12
N GLU A 122 -17.21 24.55 -16.56
CA GLU A 122 -18.63 24.19 -16.62
C GLU A 122 -19.51 24.99 -15.66
N LEU A 123 -19.00 25.36 -14.48
CA LEU A 123 -19.78 26.03 -13.44
C LEU A 123 -19.73 27.56 -13.51
N SER A 124 -18.61 28.14 -13.94
CA SER A 124 -18.42 29.59 -13.99
C SER A 124 -19.46 30.37 -14.83
N PRO A 125 -20.03 29.83 -15.94
CA PRO A 125 -21.10 30.52 -16.67
C PRO A 125 -22.39 30.71 -15.87
N LYS A 126 -22.64 29.90 -14.83
CA LYS A 126 -23.77 30.07 -13.91
C LYS A 126 -23.59 31.31 -13.01
N GLY A 127 -22.34 31.76 -12.86
CA GLY A 127 -21.98 33.00 -12.16
C GLY A 127 -22.03 32.91 -10.63
N ASP A 128 -22.27 31.74 -10.04
CA ASP A 128 -22.49 31.54 -8.61
C ASP A 128 -21.29 30.98 -7.84
N LEU A 129 -20.19 30.63 -8.54
CA LEU A 129 -18.94 30.12 -7.97
C LEU A 129 -17.75 30.93 -8.49
N GLU A 130 -16.78 31.21 -7.63
CA GLU A 130 -15.47 31.73 -7.98
C GLU A 130 -14.38 30.96 -7.23
N ILE A 131 -13.29 30.61 -7.91
CA ILE A 131 -12.13 29.93 -7.30
C ILE A 131 -11.04 30.97 -7.04
N ILE A 132 -10.45 30.95 -5.85
CA ILE A 132 -9.35 31.81 -5.45
C ILE A 132 -8.12 30.96 -5.19
N PHE A 133 -7.12 31.09 -6.05
CA PHE A 133 -5.82 30.47 -5.85
C PHE A 133 -5.05 31.18 -4.74
N VAL A 134 -4.58 30.39 -3.79
CA VAL A 134 -3.70 30.79 -2.70
C VAL A 134 -2.40 30.00 -2.87
N SER A 135 -1.38 30.66 -3.43
CA SER A 135 -0.13 30.00 -3.76
C SER A 135 0.72 29.71 -2.52
N ALA A 136 1.33 28.52 -2.49
CA ALA A 136 2.42 28.16 -1.59
C ALA A 136 3.79 28.14 -2.32
N ASP A 137 3.89 28.76 -3.49
CA ASP A 137 5.16 28.98 -4.18
C ASP A 137 6.05 29.95 -3.39
N LYS A 138 7.37 29.84 -3.60
CA LYS A 138 8.38 30.61 -2.87
C LYS A 138 8.88 31.82 -3.64
N ASP A 139 8.54 31.93 -4.92
CA ASP A 139 8.95 33.00 -5.81
C ASP A 139 7.87 33.32 -6.86
N GLU A 140 7.91 34.56 -7.37
CA GLU A 140 6.95 35.13 -8.31
C GLU A 140 6.96 34.40 -9.67
N GLU A 141 8.11 33.87 -10.10
CA GLU A 141 8.26 33.17 -11.38
C GLU A 141 7.49 31.85 -11.36
N SER A 142 7.69 31.04 -10.31
CA SER A 142 6.97 29.79 -10.07
C SER A 142 5.47 30.01 -9.94
N PHE A 143 5.08 31.04 -9.17
CA PHE A 143 3.69 31.48 -9.05
C PHE A 143 3.08 31.81 -10.40
N SER A 144 3.70 32.71 -11.16
CA SER A 144 3.18 33.21 -12.45
C SER A 144 3.11 32.09 -13.48
N GLY A 145 4.15 31.24 -13.54
CA GLY A 145 4.21 30.12 -14.46
C GLY A 145 3.08 29.11 -14.23
N TYR A 146 2.75 28.83 -12.97
CA TYR A 146 1.66 27.90 -12.63
C TYR A 146 0.29 28.55 -12.77
N PHE A 147 0.12 29.78 -12.27
CA PHE A 147 -1.14 30.53 -12.33
C PHE A 147 -1.58 30.87 -13.76
N SER A 148 -0.63 31.02 -14.69
CA SER A 148 -0.93 31.24 -16.13
C SER A 148 -1.84 30.18 -16.75
N LYS A 149 -1.89 28.98 -16.16
CA LYS A 149 -2.69 27.84 -16.63
C LYS A 149 -4.07 27.76 -15.99
N MET A 150 -4.41 28.66 -15.07
CA MET A 150 -5.63 28.60 -14.28
C MET A 150 -6.66 29.65 -14.75
N PRO A 151 -7.95 29.29 -14.91
CA PRO A 151 -8.97 30.20 -15.43
C PRO A 151 -9.60 31.15 -14.37
N TRP A 152 -9.13 31.10 -13.13
CA TRP A 152 -9.75 31.76 -11.98
C TRP A 152 -8.86 32.86 -11.35
N LEU A 153 -9.28 33.40 -10.20
CA LEU A 153 -8.59 34.52 -9.52
C LEU A 153 -7.50 34.02 -8.56
N ALA A 154 -6.59 34.91 -8.15
CA ALA A 154 -5.61 34.62 -7.11
C ALA A 154 -5.46 35.77 -6.09
N ILE A 155 -5.06 35.41 -4.88
CA ILE A 155 -4.42 36.36 -3.96
C ILE A 155 -3.07 36.75 -4.58
N PRO A 156 -2.75 38.04 -4.75
CA PRO A 156 -1.47 38.45 -5.30
C PRO A 156 -0.30 37.83 -4.55
N PHE A 157 0.74 37.40 -5.27
CA PHE A 157 1.91 36.76 -4.65
C PHE A 157 2.58 37.66 -3.60
N SER A 158 2.57 38.97 -3.85
CA SER A 158 3.07 40.02 -2.95
C SER A 158 2.34 40.11 -1.60
N ASP A 159 1.10 39.63 -1.51
CA ASP A 159 0.33 39.60 -0.25
C ASP A 159 0.59 38.29 0.52
N ALA A 160 1.85 38.11 0.93
CA ALA A 160 2.31 36.90 1.63
C ALA A 160 1.62 36.72 2.99
N GLU A 161 1.38 37.82 3.73
CA GLU A 161 0.69 37.77 5.03
C GLU A 161 -0.73 37.23 4.90
N LYS A 162 -1.47 37.62 3.86
CA LYS A 162 -2.82 37.09 3.64
C LYS A 162 -2.79 35.61 3.26
N ARG A 163 -1.85 35.19 2.41
CA ARG A 163 -1.70 33.77 2.04
C ARG A 163 -1.40 32.90 3.26
N ASP A 164 -0.46 33.32 4.12
CA ASP A 164 -0.11 32.64 5.38
C ASP A 164 -1.28 32.63 6.38
N THR A 165 -2.03 33.74 6.47
CA THR A 165 -3.23 33.81 7.31
C THR A 165 -4.30 32.81 6.87
N LEU A 166 -4.54 32.67 5.56
CA LEU A 166 -5.54 31.74 5.03
C LEU A 166 -5.12 30.28 5.28
N ASP A 167 -3.84 29.95 5.08
CA ASP A 167 -3.28 28.63 5.36
C ASP A 167 -3.50 28.21 6.83
N LYS A 168 -3.16 29.11 7.76
CA LYS A 168 -3.35 28.90 9.20
C LYS A 168 -4.82 28.84 9.61
N LEU A 169 -5.65 29.74 9.08
CA LEU A 169 -7.08 29.83 9.41
C LEU A 169 -7.80 28.52 9.09
N PHE A 170 -7.51 27.93 7.94
CA PHE A 170 -8.11 26.66 7.50
C PHE A 170 -7.31 25.42 7.90
N LYS A 171 -6.26 25.59 8.73
CA LYS A 171 -5.45 24.51 9.30
C LYS A 171 -4.93 23.54 8.24
N VAL A 172 -4.41 24.08 7.14
CA VAL A 172 -3.98 23.28 5.99
C VAL A 172 -2.77 22.42 6.38
N ARG A 173 -2.94 21.10 6.32
CA ARG A 173 -1.87 20.13 6.66
C ARG A 173 -1.07 19.66 5.45
N GLY A 174 -1.55 19.96 4.25
CA GLY A 174 -0.94 19.54 2.99
C GLY A 174 -1.71 20.08 1.79
N ILE A 175 -1.01 20.20 0.66
CA ILE A 175 -1.55 20.63 -0.63
C ILE A 175 -1.57 19.46 -1.63
N PRO A 176 -2.53 19.42 -2.58
CA PRO A 176 -3.58 20.42 -2.82
C PRO A 176 -4.65 20.43 -1.71
N HIS A 177 -5.17 21.61 -1.39
CA HIS A 177 -6.25 21.80 -0.44
C HIS A 177 -7.33 22.71 -1.05
N LEU A 178 -8.61 22.36 -0.88
CA LEU A 178 -9.73 23.12 -1.46
C LEU A 178 -10.82 23.29 -0.41
N VAL A 179 -10.96 24.52 0.08
CA VAL A 179 -12.02 24.91 1.02
C VAL A 179 -13.13 25.57 0.23
N ILE A 180 -14.37 25.12 0.42
CA ILE A 180 -15.53 25.70 -0.27
C ILE A 180 -16.40 26.40 0.78
N LEU A 181 -16.68 27.67 0.53
CA LEU A 181 -17.57 28.52 1.30
C LEU A 181 -18.82 28.83 0.48
N ASP A 182 -19.98 28.87 1.14
CA ASP A 182 -21.22 29.28 0.51
C ASP A 182 -21.29 30.80 0.31
N SER A 183 -22.42 31.29 -0.22
CA SER A 183 -22.63 32.72 -0.47
C SER A 183 -22.75 33.57 0.81
N THR A 184 -22.90 32.95 1.97
CA THR A 184 -22.89 33.61 3.29
C THR A 184 -21.50 33.68 3.91
N GLY A 185 -20.54 32.94 3.34
CA GLY A 185 -19.19 32.79 3.88
C GLY A 185 -19.08 31.68 4.94
N THR A 186 -20.08 30.80 5.03
CA THR A 186 -20.00 29.60 5.88
C THR A 186 -19.19 28.53 5.15
N VAL A 187 -18.29 27.86 5.87
CA VAL A 187 -17.50 26.76 5.30
C VAL A 187 -18.41 25.56 5.09
N VAL A 188 -18.58 25.18 3.83
CA VAL A 188 -19.38 24.04 3.40
C VAL A 188 -18.57 22.75 3.51
N THR A 189 -17.30 22.79 3.10
CA THR A 189 -16.38 21.65 3.19
C THR A 189 -14.92 22.08 3.14
N ASN A 190 -14.07 21.39 3.90
CA ASN A 190 -12.61 21.47 3.80
C ASN A 190 -12.01 20.31 2.98
N SER A 191 -12.85 19.40 2.48
CA SER A 191 -12.45 18.22 1.70
C SER A 191 -12.79 18.39 0.21
N GLY A 192 -12.77 19.63 -0.30
CA GLY A 192 -13.19 19.94 -1.66
C GLY A 192 -12.41 19.19 -2.72
N VAL A 193 -11.11 18.92 -2.50
CA VAL A 193 -10.28 18.15 -3.44
C VAL A 193 -10.84 16.74 -3.64
N GLN A 194 -11.16 16.05 -2.54
CA GLN A 194 -11.71 14.69 -2.60
C GLN A 194 -13.08 14.69 -3.29
N ILE A 195 -13.95 15.65 -2.93
CA ILE A 195 -15.29 15.77 -3.52
C ILE A 195 -15.21 16.01 -5.04
N VAL A 196 -14.34 16.91 -5.49
CA VAL A 196 -14.15 17.19 -6.92
C VAL A 196 -13.57 15.98 -7.65
N LEU A 197 -12.59 15.29 -7.06
CA LEU A 197 -12.03 14.06 -7.64
C LEU A 197 -13.08 12.94 -7.77
N GLN A 198 -13.99 12.82 -6.81
CA GLN A 198 -14.99 11.76 -6.78
C GLN A 198 -16.19 12.06 -7.68
N HIS A 199 -16.71 13.28 -7.63
CA HIS A 199 -18.02 13.60 -8.22
C HIS A 199 -17.98 14.74 -9.25
N GLY A 200 -16.84 15.41 -9.43
CA GLY A 200 -16.68 16.48 -10.43
C GLY A 200 -17.74 17.58 -10.31
N VAL A 201 -18.39 17.91 -11.43
CA VAL A 201 -19.43 18.95 -11.53
C VAL A 201 -20.71 18.58 -10.79
N GLU A 202 -21.02 17.28 -10.68
CA GLU A 202 -22.26 16.79 -10.04
C GLU A 202 -22.30 17.11 -8.54
N ALA A 203 -21.13 17.32 -7.92
CA ALA A 203 -21.03 17.75 -6.54
C ALA A 203 -21.63 19.13 -6.30
N HIS A 204 -21.72 20.02 -7.30
CA HIS A 204 -22.30 21.35 -7.13
C HIS A 204 -23.75 21.24 -6.60
N PRO A 205 -24.14 22.01 -5.55
CA PRO A 205 -23.47 23.17 -4.94
C PRO A 205 -22.42 22.88 -3.85
N PHE A 206 -21.93 21.65 -3.75
CA PHE A 206 -20.95 21.14 -2.79
C PHE A 206 -21.44 21.06 -1.34
N THR A 207 -22.76 21.17 -1.13
CA THR A 207 -23.35 21.14 0.22
C THR A 207 -23.31 19.72 0.80
N PRO A 208 -23.23 19.58 2.14
CA PRO A 208 -23.29 18.27 2.78
C PRO A 208 -24.48 17.43 2.30
N GLU A 209 -25.65 18.03 2.13
CA GLU A 209 -26.86 17.34 1.65
C GLU A 209 -26.71 16.84 0.22
N ARG A 210 -26.07 17.62 -0.68
CA ARG A 210 -25.81 17.18 -2.05
C ARG A 210 -24.80 16.04 -2.08
N ILE A 211 -23.75 16.11 -1.25
CA ILE A 211 -22.75 15.04 -1.17
C ILE A 211 -23.37 13.77 -0.57
N GLU A 212 -24.25 13.90 0.44
CA GLU A 212 -25.01 12.77 0.97
C GLU A 212 -25.95 12.17 -0.08
N GLU A 213 -26.64 13.01 -0.86
CA GLU A 213 -27.48 12.55 -1.98
C GLU A 213 -26.67 11.76 -3.03
N LEU A 214 -25.48 12.25 -3.41
CA LEU A 214 -24.61 11.55 -4.35
C LEU A 214 -24.12 10.21 -3.81
N LYS A 215 -23.77 10.16 -2.52
CA LYS A 215 -23.41 8.90 -1.85
C LYS A 215 -24.58 7.93 -1.82
N ASP A 216 -25.78 8.40 -1.52
CA ASP A 216 -26.98 7.57 -1.53
C ASP A 216 -27.30 7.04 -2.94
N GLN A 217 -27.07 7.86 -3.97
CA GLN A 217 -27.19 7.46 -5.38
C GLN A 217 -26.14 6.41 -5.77
N GLU A 218 -24.88 6.57 -5.36
CA GLU A 218 -23.81 5.60 -5.58
C GLU A 218 -24.09 4.27 -4.86
N GLU A 219 -24.53 4.32 -3.62
CA GLU A 219 -24.91 3.13 -2.85
C GLU A 219 -26.16 2.46 -3.45
N ALA A 220 -27.12 3.24 -3.94
CA ALA A 220 -28.25 2.69 -4.69
C ALA A 220 -27.80 2.06 -6.01
N ALA A 221 -26.83 2.65 -6.71
CA ALA A 221 -26.24 2.09 -7.92
C ALA A 221 -25.45 0.80 -7.65
N LYS A 222 -24.71 0.72 -6.53
CA LYS A 222 -24.07 -0.52 -6.05
C LYS A 222 -25.09 -1.58 -5.68
N ARG A 223 -26.16 -1.22 -4.96
CA ARG A 223 -27.27 -2.14 -4.67
C ARG A 223 -27.95 -2.64 -5.92
N ASN A 224 -28.09 -1.81 -6.96
CA ASN A 224 -28.69 -2.16 -8.24
C ASN A 224 -27.68 -2.61 -9.31
N GLN A 225 -26.43 -2.84 -8.91
CA GLN A 225 -25.33 -3.24 -9.80
C GLN A 225 -25.74 -4.44 -10.67
N SER A 226 -25.37 -4.36 -11.95
CA SER A 226 -25.40 -5.46 -12.90
C SER A 226 -24.10 -5.50 -13.69
N LEU A 227 -23.83 -6.61 -14.36
CA LEU A 227 -22.66 -6.72 -15.23
C LEU A 227 -22.68 -5.65 -16.33
N THR A 228 -23.85 -5.37 -16.89
CA THR A 228 -24.05 -4.29 -17.87
C THR A 228 -23.72 -2.91 -17.27
N SER A 229 -24.15 -2.62 -16.04
CA SER A 229 -23.83 -1.32 -15.40
C SER A 229 -22.33 -1.12 -15.14
N LEU A 230 -21.59 -2.23 -14.97
CA LEU A 230 -20.14 -2.21 -14.75
C LEU A 230 -19.39 -2.12 -16.07
N LEU A 231 -19.74 -2.95 -17.04
CA LEU A 231 -18.96 -3.10 -18.26
C LEU A 231 -19.39 -2.15 -19.35
N VAL A 232 -20.65 -1.73 -19.50
CA VAL A 232 -21.11 -0.80 -20.56
C VAL A 232 -20.77 0.66 -20.24
N HIS A 233 -20.23 1.38 -21.22
CA HIS A 233 -19.87 2.80 -21.06
C HIS A 233 -20.09 3.60 -22.35
N GLY A 234 -20.88 4.67 -22.25
CA GLY A 234 -21.26 5.48 -23.41
C GLY A 234 -21.97 4.64 -24.47
N SER A 235 -21.44 4.64 -25.70
CA SER A 235 -21.97 3.83 -26.82
C SER A 235 -21.34 2.45 -26.94
N ARG A 236 -20.43 2.07 -26.04
CA ARG A 236 -19.68 0.81 -26.11
C ARG A 236 -20.36 -0.21 -25.21
N ASP A 237 -20.78 -1.34 -25.80
CA ASP A 237 -21.62 -2.38 -25.19
C ASP A 237 -21.04 -3.80 -25.37
N PHE A 238 -19.77 -3.90 -25.77
CA PHE A 238 -19.08 -5.15 -26.05
C PHE A 238 -17.76 -5.28 -25.29
N VAL A 239 -17.30 -6.51 -25.13
CA VAL A 239 -15.92 -6.91 -24.81
C VAL A 239 -15.26 -7.51 -26.05
N VAL A 240 -13.95 -7.72 -26.02
CA VAL A 240 -13.16 -8.21 -27.15
C VAL A 240 -12.47 -9.53 -26.77
N SER A 241 -12.49 -10.54 -27.65
CA SER A 241 -11.67 -11.75 -27.51
C SER A 241 -10.27 -11.56 -28.11
N SER A 242 -9.37 -12.51 -27.86
CA SER A 242 -7.99 -12.48 -28.35
C SER A 242 -7.84 -12.47 -29.87
N ASP A 243 -8.84 -12.96 -30.61
CA ASP A 243 -8.92 -12.87 -32.08
C ASP A 243 -9.51 -11.54 -32.60
N GLY A 244 -9.84 -10.60 -31.70
CA GLY A 244 -10.39 -9.29 -32.02
C GLY A 244 -11.92 -9.28 -32.23
N LYS A 245 -12.62 -10.40 -32.04
CA LYS A 245 -14.09 -10.45 -32.16
C LYS A 245 -14.73 -9.67 -31.02
N LYS A 246 -15.72 -8.83 -31.37
CA LYS A 246 -16.56 -8.10 -30.42
C LYS A 246 -17.70 -9.00 -29.94
N VAL A 247 -17.85 -9.13 -28.63
CA VAL A 247 -18.87 -9.92 -27.96
C VAL A 247 -19.72 -8.98 -27.10
N PRO A 248 -21.04 -8.90 -27.34
CA PRO A 248 -21.94 -8.09 -26.51
C PRO A 248 -21.85 -8.47 -25.03
N VAL A 249 -21.83 -7.48 -24.14
CA VAL A 249 -21.81 -7.69 -22.68
C VAL A 249 -23.00 -8.54 -22.22
N THR A 250 -24.14 -8.45 -22.91
CA THR A 250 -25.34 -9.24 -22.65
C THR A 250 -25.12 -10.76 -22.79
N GLU A 251 -24.13 -11.21 -23.57
CA GLU A 251 -23.78 -12.65 -23.67
C GLU A 251 -23.07 -13.18 -22.41
N LEU A 252 -22.64 -12.28 -21.51
CA LEU A 252 -22.01 -12.63 -20.24
C LEU A 252 -22.99 -12.55 -19.06
N GLU A 253 -24.20 -12.02 -19.25
CA GLU A 253 -25.21 -11.99 -18.19
C GLU A 253 -25.63 -13.41 -17.77
N GLY A 254 -25.85 -13.61 -16.46
CA GLY A 254 -26.16 -14.94 -15.90
C GLY A 254 -24.94 -15.84 -15.72
N LYS A 255 -23.72 -15.39 -16.09
CA LYS A 255 -22.47 -16.10 -15.81
C LYS A 255 -21.77 -15.51 -14.59
N THR A 256 -20.95 -16.32 -13.94
CA THR A 256 -19.96 -15.80 -12.98
C THR A 256 -18.82 -15.17 -13.79
N VAL A 257 -18.49 -13.90 -13.52
CA VAL A 257 -17.49 -13.16 -14.29
C VAL A 257 -16.39 -12.65 -13.37
N GLY A 258 -15.15 -13.04 -13.65
CA GLY A 258 -13.97 -12.44 -13.02
C GLY A 258 -13.53 -11.19 -13.77
N LEU A 259 -13.54 -10.02 -13.13
CA LEU A 259 -12.94 -8.81 -13.68
C LEU A 259 -11.46 -8.78 -13.28
N TYR A 260 -10.58 -9.02 -14.24
CA TYR A 260 -9.14 -9.11 -14.01
C TYR A 260 -8.45 -7.80 -14.36
N PHE A 261 -8.11 -7.01 -13.33
CA PHE A 261 -7.35 -5.77 -13.46
C PHE A 261 -5.87 -6.11 -13.58
N SER A 262 -5.26 -5.71 -14.70
CA SER A 262 -3.93 -6.21 -15.10
C SER A 262 -3.06 -5.12 -15.73
N LEU A 263 -1.75 -5.25 -15.53
CA LEU A 263 -0.73 -4.53 -16.26
C LEU A 263 0.32 -5.55 -16.74
N SER A 264 0.55 -5.68 -18.05
CA SER A 264 1.41 -6.75 -18.60
C SER A 264 2.88 -6.61 -18.23
N THR A 265 3.31 -5.42 -17.83
CA THR A 265 4.68 -5.13 -17.36
C THR A 265 4.86 -5.32 -15.85
N ASP A 266 3.78 -5.57 -15.11
CA ASP A 266 3.85 -5.83 -13.67
C ASP A 266 4.19 -7.30 -13.39
N GLU A 267 5.27 -7.54 -12.66
CA GLU A 267 5.77 -8.90 -12.36
C GLU A 267 4.72 -9.75 -11.62
N SER A 268 3.95 -9.14 -10.72
CA SER A 268 2.92 -9.88 -9.97
C SER A 268 1.77 -10.33 -10.87
N CYS A 269 1.41 -9.52 -11.87
CA CYS A 269 0.45 -9.90 -12.91
C CYS A 269 1.00 -11.03 -13.78
N VAL A 270 2.27 -10.95 -14.21
CA VAL A 270 2.93 -11.99 -15.02
C VAL A 270 2.94 -13.33 -14.29
N ASP A 271 3.28 -13.33 -13.01
CA ASP A 271 3.30 -14.54 -12.16
C ASP A 271 1.91 -15.12 -11.88
N PHE A 272 0.87 -14.28 -11.91
CA PHE A 272 -0.49 -14.69 -11.60
C PHE A 272 -1.21 -15.37 -12.78
N VAL A 273 -0.95 -14.93 -14.01
CA VAL A 273 -1.64 -15.42 -15.22
C VAL A 273 -1.61 -16.94 -15.37
N PRO A 274 -0.48 -17.66 -15.21
CA PRO A 274 -0.46 -19.12 -15.34
C PRO A 274 -1.44 -19.82 -14.39
N LYS A 275 -1.53 -19.34 -13.14
CA LYS A 275 -2.44 -19.93 -12.15
C LYS A 275 -3.89 -19.61 -12.45
N LEU A 276 -4.18 -18.39 -12.89
CA LEU A 276 -5.53 -18.01 -13.31
C LEU A 276 -5.99 -18.81 -14.54
N LEU A 277 -5.10 -19.06 -15.49
CA LEU A 277 -5.37 -19.87 -16.67
C LEU A 277 -5.70 -21.33 -16.30
N GLU A 278 -4.91 -21.94 -15.41
CA GLU A 278 -5.18 -23.28 -14.87
C GLU A 278 -6.60 -23.37 -14.26
N VAL A 279 -6.97 -22.40 -13.41
CA VAL A 279 -8.30 -22.34 -12.80
C VAL A 279 -9.39 -22.18 -13.86
N TYR A 280 -9.19 -21.28 -14.81
CA TYR A 280 -10.15 -21.04 -15.88
C TYR A 280 -10.41 -22.31 -16.69
N GLU A 281 -9.35 -22.96 -17.20
CA GLU A 281 -9.45 -24.18 -18.00
C GLU A 281 -10.12 -25.32 -17.23
N GLU A 282 -9.79 -25.51 -15.96
CA GLU A 282 -10.44 -26.51 -15.11
C GLU A 282 -11.93 -26.25 -14.92
N LEU A 283 -12.33 -24.99 -14.69
CA LEU A 283 -13.74 -24.63 -14.55
C LEU A 283 -14.49 -24.83 -15.88
N LYS A 284 -13.90 -24.47 -17.02
CA LYS A 284 -14.49 -24.78 -18.34
C LYS A 284 -14.62 -26.28 -18.55
N ALA A 285 -13.62 -27.09 -18.17
CA ALA A 285 -13.67 -28.54 -18.28
C ALA A 285 -14.75 -29.18 -17.38
N LYS A 286 -15.04 -28.57 -16.23
CA LYS A 286 -16.13 -28.96 -15.32
C LYS A 286 -17.51 -28.49 -15.80
N GLY A 287 -17.58 -27.69 -16.87
CA GLY A 287 -18.83 -27.14 -17.40
C GLY A 287 -19.37 -25.96 -16.60
N GLU A 288 -18.54 -25.34 -15.76
CA GLU A 288 -18.93 -24.19 -14.95
C GLU A 288 -19.10 -22.94 -15.84
N SER A 289 -20.13 -22.14 -15.53
CA SER A 289 -20.43 -20.90 -16.26
C SER A 289 -19.57 -19.76 -15.72
N PHE A 290 -18.27 -19.85 -15.97
CA PHE A 290 -17.26 -18.86 -15.58
C PHE A 290 -16.60 -18.23 -16.82
N GLU A 291 -16.52 -16.90 -16.83
CA GLU A 291 -15.78 -16.12 -17.82
C GLU A 291 -14.87 -15.10 -17.12
N ILE A 292 -13.83 -14.65 -17.81
CA ILE A 292 -12.97 -13.56 -17.33
C ILE A 292 -13.06 -12.40 -18.32
N VAL A 293 -13.11 -11.18 -17.79
CA VAL A 293 -12.99 -9.93 -18.54
C VAL A 293 -11.80 -9.17 -17.99
N GLN A 294 -10.73 -9.10 -18.77
CA GLN A 294 -9.53 -8.35 -18.46
C GLN A 294 -9.78 -6.84 -18.60
N ILE A 295 -9.29 -6.07 -17.63
CA ILE A 295 -9.30 -4.60 -17.59
C ILE A 295 -7.83 -4.16 -17.72
N PRO A 296 -7.35 -3.90 -18.94
CA PRO A 296 -5.93 -3.61 -19.17
C PRO A 296 -5.58 -2.15 -18.85
N PHE A 297 -4.49 -1.97 -18.10
CA PHE A 297 -3.88 -0.66 -17.82
C PHE A 297 -2.59 -0.43 -18.62
N ASP A 298 -2.34 -1.25 -19.64
CA ASP A 298 -1.18 -1.13 -20.49
C ASP A 298 -1.19 0.19 -21.28
N ASP A 299 -0.04 0.89 -21.28
CA ASP A 299 0.12 2.12 -22.06
C ASP A 299 0.36 1.85 -23.55
N ASP A 300 0.94 0.68 -23.85
CA ASP A 300 1.38 0.28 -25.17
C ASP A 300 0.64 -0.97 -25.70
N GLU A 301 0.28 -0.92 -26.97
CA GLU A 301 -0.52 -1.96 -27.63
C GLU A 301 0.28 -3.24 -27.91
N ALA A 302 1.60 -3.15 -28.03
CA ALA A 302 2.45 -4.29 -28.35
C ALA A 302 2.55 -5.25 -27.16
N SER A 303 2.86 -4.74 -25.97
CA SER A 303 2.93 -5.52 -24.72
C SER A 303 1.57 -6.11 -24.37
N PHE A 304 0.49 -5.31 -24.49
CA PHE A 304 -0.87 -5.80 -24.30
C PHE A 304 -1.19 -6.97 -25.24
N ASN A 305 -0.98 -6.81 -26.55
CA ASN A 305 -1.30 -7.85 -27.53
C ASN A 305 -0.42 -9.11 -27.36
N GLN A 306 0.84 -8.95 -26.94
CA GLN A 306 1.73 -10.07 -26.65
C GLN A 306 1.21 -10.89 -25.46
N SER A 307 0.72 -10.22 -24.41
CA SER A 307 0.19 -10.89 -23.22
C SER A 307 -1.21 -11.45 -23.43
N PHE A 308 -2.11 -10.71 -24.09
CA PHE A 308 -3.52 -11.05 -24.23
C PHE A 308 -3.79 -12.01 -25.40
N GLY A 309 -2.99 -11.95 -26.47
CA GLY A 309 -3.28 -12.62 -27.75
C GLY A 309 -3.41 -14.15 -27.69
N SER A 310 -2.94 -14.80 -26.63
CA SER A 310 -3.08 -16.25 -26.41
C SER A 310 -4.07 -16.63 -25.31
N LEU A 311 -4.69 -15.65 -24.63
CA LEU A 311 -5.56 -15.93 -23.49
C LEU A 311 -6.98 -16.32 -23.96
N PRO A 312 -7.64 -17.26 -23.27
CA PRO A 312 -8.93 -17.82 -23.69
C PRO A 312 -10.14 -17.01 -23.19
N TRP A 313 -9.89 -15.82 -22.63
CA TRP A 313 -10.91 -14.95 -22.04
C TRP A 313 -11.05 -13.62 -22.77
N PHE A 314 -11.95 -12.76 -22.31
CA PHE A 314 -12.24 -11.47 -22.93
C PHE A 314 -11.43 -10.33 -22.29
N SER A 315 -11.40 -9.18 -22.96
CA SER A 315 -10.83 -7.94 -22.45
C SER A 315 -11.74 -6.76 -22.81
N LEU A 316 -11.71 -5.71 -22.01
CA LEU A 316 -12.09 -4.39 -22.50
C LEU A 316 -11.07 -3.93 -23.56
N PRO A 317 -11.48 -3.08 -24.52
CA PRO A 317 -10.54 -2.43 -25.42
C PRO A 317 -9.43 -1.71 -24.65
N LEU A 318 -8.20 -1.73 -25.18
CA LEU A 318 -7.09 -0.96 -24.61
C LEU A 318 -7.46 0.53 -24.54
N LYS A 319 -7.14 1.20 -23.42
CA LYS A 319 -7.48 2.62 -23.15
C LYS A 319 -8.99 2.90 -23.09
N ASP A 320 -9.82 1.89 -22.79
CA ASP A 320 -11.22 2.12 -22.46
C ASP A 320 -11.33 2.96 -21.18
N LYS A 321 -11.98 4.13 -21.28
CA LYS A 321 -12.15 5.07 -20.17
C LYS A 321 -12.90 4.49 -18.97
N ASN A 322 -13.65 3.41 -19.18
CA ASN A 322 -14.36 2.73 -18.11
C ASN A 322 -13.39 2.03 -17.13
N GLY A 323 -12.16 1.71 -17.54
CA GLY A 323 -11.17 1.08 -16.66
C GLY A 323 -10.87 1.92 -15.42
N GLU A 324 -10.62 3.23 -15.59
CA GLU A 324 -10.40 4.16 -14.47
C GLU A 324 -11.62 4.27 -13.56
N LYS A 325 -12.82 4.35 -14.14
CA LYS A 325 -14.08 4.36 -13.36
C LYS A 325 -14.20 3.12 -12.48
N LEU A 326 -13.83 1.94 -12.99
CA LEU A 326 -13.90 0.68 -12.25
C LEU A 326 -12.87 0.59 -11.12
N VAL A 327 -11.68 1.19 -11.29
CA VAL A 327 -10.68 1.32 -10.19
C VAL A 327 -11.29 2.05 -9.01
N TRP A 328 -11.96 3.17 -9.26
CA TRP A 328 -12.65 3.93 -8.22
C TRP A 328 -13.85 3.19 -7.64
N TYR A 329 -14.66 2.56 -8.49
CA TYR A 329 -15.86 1.85 -8.08
C TYR A 329 -15.57 0.70 -7.11
N PHE A 330 -14.49 -0.05 -7.35
CA PHE A 330 -14.06 -1.17 -6.51
C PHE A 330 -12.99 -0.79 -5.47
N GLU A 331 -12.62 0.48 -5.38
CA GLU A 331 -11.61 0.99 -4.45
C GLU A 331 -10.26 0.23 -4.56
N LEU A 332 -9.81 -0.03 -5.79
CA LEU A 332 -8.63 -0.86 -6.04
C LEU A 332 -7.34 -0.16 -5.63
N SER A 333 -6.50 -0.87 -4.85
CA SER A 333 -5.21 -0.37 -4.37
C SER A 333 -4.00 -1.16 -4.85
N THR A 334 -4.19 -2.33 -5.47
CA THR A 334 -3.11 -3.27 -5.81
C THR A 334 -3.37 -3.99 -7.13
N LEU A 335 -2.30 -4.45 -7.76
CA LEU A 335 -2.34 -5.40 -8.88
C LEU A 335 -1.53 -6.66 -8.52
N PRO A 336 -1.89 -7.83 -9.07
CA PRO A 336 -3.13 -8.10 -9.80
C PRO A 336 -4.36 -8.02 -8.88
N THR A 337 -5.51 -7.65 -9.44
CA THR A 337 -6.80 -7.77 -8.75
C THR A 337 -7.80 -8.55 -9.60
N LEU A 338 -8.48 -9.52 -8.98
CA LEU A 338 -9.56 -10.30 -9.59
C LEU A 338 -10.85 -10.11 -8.79
N VAL A 339 -11.73 -9.22 -9.26
CA VAL A 339 -13.07 -9.02 -8.67
C VAL A 339 -13.99 -10.12 -9.20
N ILE A 340 -14.80 -10.74 -8.35
CA ILE A 340 -15.78 -11.74 -8.77
C ILE A 340 -17.18 -11.14 -8.79
N ILE A 341 -17.80 -11.21 -9.95
CA ILE A 341 -19.20 -10.85 -10.18
C ILE A 341 -20.00 -12.15 -10.30
N GLY A 342 -21.05 -12.29 -9.50
CA GLY A 342 -21.95 -13.43 -9.50
C GLY A 342 -22.88 -13.44 -10.72
N GLN A 343 -23.59 -14.55 -10.90
CA GLN A 343 -24.57 -14.73 -11.99
C GLN A 343 -25.71 -13.70 -11.93
N ASP A 344 -26.01 -13.15 -10.75
CA ASP A 344 -26.98 -12.08 -10.53
C ASP A 344 -26.45 -10.68 -10.88
N GLY A 345 -25.20 -10.58 -11.33
CA GLY A 345 -24.53 -9.32 -11.64
C GLY A 345 -24.00 -8.56 -10.43
N LYS A 346 -24.11 -9.12 -9.22
CA LYS A 346 -23.59 -8.52 -7.98
C LYS A 346 -22.16 -8.91 -7.71
N THR A 347 -21.45 -8.05 -7.00
CA THR A 347 -20.08 -8.35 -6.55
C THR A 347 -20.14 -9.40 -5.44
N VAL A 348 -19.50 -10.54 -5.67
CA VAL A 348 -19.36 -11.62 -4.70
C VAL A 348 -18.12 -11.39 -3.84
N HIS A 349 -17.01 -10.97 -4.46
CA HIS A 349 -15.76 -10.71 -3.77
C HIS A 349 -14.94 -9.62 -4.48
N SER A 350 -14.32 -8.72 -3.72
CA SER A 350 -13.61 -7.55 -4.26
C SER A 350 -12.20 -7.85 -4.78
N ASN A 351 -11.51 -8.85 -4.23
CA ASN A 351 -10.26 -9.34 -4.83
C ASN A 351 -9.96 -10.78 -4.38
N VAL A 352 -9.90 -11.73 -5.31
CA VAL A 352 -9.60 -13.15 -5.02
C VAL A 352 -8.24 -13.60 -5.55
N ALA A 353 -7.38 -12.67 -6.01
CA ALA A 353 -6.12 -13.01 -6.66
C ALA A 353 -5.20 -13.86 -5.75
N GLU A 354 -5.07 -13.49 -4.48
CA GLU A 354 -4.27 -14.24 -3.50
C GLU A 354 -4.85 -15.64 -3.25
N THR A 355 -6.17 -15.73 -3.00
CA THR A 355 -6.86 -17.00 -2.78
C THR A 355 -6.76 -17.94 -3.99
N VAL A 356 -6.84 -17.41 -5.21
CA VAL A 356 -6.60 -18.18 -6.45
C VAL A 356 -5.16 -18.65 -6.54
N LYS A 357 -4.19 -17.82 -6.15
CA LYS A 357 -2.77 -18.18 -6.12
C LYS A 357 -2.52 -19.35 -5.16
N GLU A 358 -3.15 -19.33 -3.99
CA GLU A 358 -2.96 -20.32 -2.92
C GLU A 358 -3.72 -21.62 -3.17
N HIS A 359 -5.01 -21.52 -3.50
CA HIS A 359 -5.92 -22.67 -3.53
C HIS A 359 -6.35 -23.08 -4.94
N GLY A 360 -6.01 -22.29 -5.97
CA GLY A 360 -6.40 -22.57 -7.35
C GLY A 360 -7.90 -22.76 -7.50
N VAL A 361 -8.29 -23.85 -8.16
CA VAL A 361 -9.70 -24.15 -8.46
C VAL A 361 -10.53 -24.44 -7.21
N ALA A 362 -9.89 -24.85 -6.10
CA ALA A 362 -10.60 -25.15 -4.85
C ALA A 362 -11.23 -23.90 -4.22
N ALA A 363 -10.76 -22.70 -4.61
CA ALA A 363 -11.35 -21.43 -4.23
C ALA A 363 -12.75 -21.19 -4.84
N TYR A 364 -13.11 -21.88 -5.94
CA TYR A 364 -14.45 -21.78 -6.52
C TYR A 364 -15.52 -22.33 -5.54
N PRO A 365 -16.68 -21.66 -5.36
CA PRO A 365 -17.27 -20.56 -6.16
C PRO A 365 -16.84 -19.14 -5.80
N PHE A 366 -15.69 -18.96 -5.14
CA PHE A 366 -15.13 -17.67 -4.74
C PHE A 366 -16.02 -16.86 -3.79
N THR A 367 -16.84 -17.55 -3.00
CA THR A 367 -17.72 -16.91 -2.02
C THR A 367 -17.03 -16.82 -0.65
N PRO A 368 -17.43 -15.85 0.19
CA PRO A 368 -16.93 -15.76 1.57
C PRO A 368 -17.12 -17.07 2.35
N GLU A 369 -18.22 -17.79 2.14
CA GLU A 369 -18.47 -19.08 2.81
C GLU A 369 -17.47 -20.15 2.36
N LYS A 370 -17.12 -20.17 1.06
CA LYS A 370 -16.12 -21.11 0.56
C LYS A 370 -14.73 -20.81 1.12
N PHE A 371 -14.40 -19.53 1.26
CA PHE A 371 -13.12 -19.14 1.85
C PHE A 371 -13.06 -19.46 3.33
N ALA A 372 -14.16 -19.30 4.07
CA ALA A 372 -14.25 -19.75 5.46
C ALA A 372 -14.08 -21.27 5.58
N GLU A 373 -14.64 -22.06 4.65
CA GLU A 373 -14.42 -23.50 4.58
C GLU A 373 -12.94 -23.86 4.34
N LEU A 374 -12.28 -23.19 3.39
CA LEU A 374 -10.86 -23.42 3.11
C LEU A 374 -9.98 -23.07 4.30
N ALA A 375 -10.25 -21.95 4.97
CA ALA A 375 -9.54 -21.54 6.18
C ALA A 375 -9.71 -22.56 7.31
N GLU A 376 -10.90 -23.13 7.49
CA GLU A 376 -11.15 -24.20 8.46
C GLU A 376 -10.39 -25.49 8.12
N ILE A 377 -10.30 -25.85 6.83
CA ILE A 377 -9.52 -27.01 6.37
C ILE A 377 -8.04 -26.80 6.66
N GLU A 378 -7.51 -25.62 6.34
CA GLU A 378 -6.12 -25.26 6.57
C GLU A 378 -5.78 -25.25 8.06
N LYS A 379 -6.61 -24.59 8.87
CA LYS A 379 -6.47 -24.59 10.33
C LYS A 379 -6.43 -26.01 10.90
N LYS A 380 -7.32 -26.90 10.45
CA LYS A 380 -7.30 -28.32 10.89
C LYS A 380 -6.05 -29.05 10.42
N ARG A 381 -5.53 -28.75 9.23
CA ARG A 381 -4.27 -29.29 8.72
C ARG A 381 -3.08 -28.82 9.56
N GLU A 382 -3.08 -27.57 10.01
CA GLU A 382 -2.05 -27.02 10.89
C GLU A 382 -2.13 -27.59 12.31
N GLU A 383 -3.35 -27.70 12.87
CA GLU A 383 -3.59 -28.30 14.19
C GLU A 383 -3.19 -29.78 14.24
N SER A 384 -3.34 -30.50 13.12
CA SER A 384 -2.92 -31.91 12.97
C SER A 384 -1.46 -32.09 12.53
N GLN A 385 -0.71 -31.00 12.35
CA GLN A 385 0.70 -31.09 11.96
C GLN A 385 1.53 -31.75 13.06
N THR A 386 2.29 -32.78 12.68
CA THR A 386 3.32 -33.39 13.51
C THR A 386 4.71 -33.20 12.92
N LEU A 387 5.77 -33.44 13.70
CA LEU A 387 7.14 -33.33 13.20
C LEU A 387 7.39 -34.32 12.06
N GLU A 388 6.84 -35.52 12.16
CA GLU A 388 6.95 -36.56 11.14
C GLU A 388 6.23 -36.16 9.85
N SER A 389 5.06 -35.51 9.94
CA SER A 389 4.36 -34.99 8.76
C SER A 389 5.16 -33.93 7.98
N ILE A 390 6.14 -33.30 8.65
CA ILE A 390 7.04 -32.30 8.06
C ILE A 390 8.30 -32.97 7.50
N LEU A 391 8.93 -33.84 8.30
CA LEU A 391 10.28 -34.34 8.04
C LEU A 391 10.35 -35.77 7.48
N VAL A 392 9.24 -36.51 7.40
CA VAL A 392 9.22 -37.87 6.82
C VAL A 392 8.61 -37.85 5.42
N SER A 393 9.32 -38.42 4.45
CA SER A 393 8.82 -38.57 3.07
C SER A 393 9.28 -39.90 2.47
N GLY A 394 8.36 -40.87 2.37
CA GLY A 394 8.71 -42.24 1.96
C GLY A 394 9.75 -42.84 2.92
N ASP A 395 10.88 -43.30 2.37
CA ASP A 395 12.00 -43.85 3.14
C ASP A 395 12.95 -42.77 3.72
N LEU A 396 12.66 -41.48 3.51
CA LEU A 396 13.41 -40.36 4.08
C LEU A 396 12.86 -40.01 5.47
N ASP A 397 13.19 -40.83 6.46
CA ASP A 397 12.70 -40.76 7.84
C ASP A 397 13.78 -40.36 8.86
N PHE A 398 14.89 -39.80 8.40
CA PHE A 398 16.07 -39.51 9.21
C PHE A 398 16.70 -38.15 8.86
N VAL A 399 17.53 -37.65 9.77
CA VAL A 399 18.47 -36.54 9.57
C VAL A 399 19.90 -37.03 9.83
N ILE A 400 20.92 -36.25 9.49
CA ILE A 400 22.32 -36.62 9.69
C ILE A 400 22.98 -35.83 10.82
N GLY A 401 23.74 -36.53 11.64
CA GLY A 401 24.67 -35.96 12.61
C GLY A 401 26.02 -35.58 11.97
N LYS A 402 26.90 -35.00 12.78
CA LYS A 402 28.23 -34.50 12.38
C LYS A 402 29.17 -35.56 11.83
N ASP A 403 29.01 -36.80 12.26
CA ASP A 403 29.77 -37.97 11.86
C ASP A 403 29.11 -38.74 10.69
N GLY A 404 28.01 -38.19 10.13
CA GLY A 404 27.19 -38.86 9.12
C GLY A 404 26.23 -39.90 9.69
N THR A 405 26.14 -40.04 11.02
CA THR A 405 25.17 -40.94 11.65
C THR A 405 23.74 -40.53 11.31
N ARG A 406 22.93 -41.51 10.89
CA ARG A 406 21.51 -41.31 10.59
C ARG A 406 20.72 -41.33 11.88
N ILE A 407 20.08 -40.21 12.20
CA ILE A 407 19.23 -40.03 13.37
C ILE A 407 17.78 -40.08 12.91
N PRO A 408 16.97 -41.07 13.33
CA PRO A 408 15.55 -41.14 13.00
C PRO A 408 14.82 -39.87 13.42
N VAL A 409 13.88 -39.39 12.59
CA VAL A 409 13.01 -38.25 12.91
C VAL A 409 12.17 -38.55 14.17
N ALA A 410 11.82 -39.82 14.39
CA ALA A 410 11.12 -40.26 15.60
C ALA A 410 11.88 -39.90 16.90
N ASP A 411 13.21 -39.83 16.87
CA ASP A 411 14.05 -39.46 18.03
C ASP A 411 14.05 -37.95 18.32
N LEU A 412 13.46 -37.16 17.41
CA LEU A 412 13.29 -35.72 17.53
C LEU A 412 11.87 -35.33 17.96
N VAL A 413 10.93 -36.27 17.96
CA VAL A 413 9.54 -36.04 18.40
C VAL A 413 9.53 -35.64 19.87
N GLY A 414 8.75 -34.62 20.22
CA GLY A 414 8.72 -34.06 21.58
C GLY A 414 9.78 -32.99 21.84
N LYS A 415 10.70 -32.72 20.89
CA LYS A 415 11.68 -31.63 20.98
C LYS A 415 11.19 -30.38 20.25
N THR A 416 11.64 -29.22 20.70
CA THR A 416 11.58 -28.00 19.89
C THR A 416 12.67 -28.09 18.82
N VAL A 417 12.31 -28.03 17.54
CA VAL A 417 13.21 -28.18 16.40
C VAL A 417 13.21 -26.92 15.55
N LEU A 418 14.39 -26.35 15.31
CA LEU A 418 14.56 -25.26 14.35
C LEU A 418 14.95 -25.80 12.98
N LEU A 419 14.22 -25.42 11.93
CA LEU A 419 14.57 -25.71 10.54
C LEU A 419 15.32 -24.51 9.95
N TYR A 420 16.61 -24.69 9.65
CA TYR A 420 17.50 -23.61 9.21
C TYR A 420 17.82 -23.72 7.72
N PHE A 421 17.14 -22.90 6.91
CA PHE A 421 17.40 -22.79 5.48
C PHE A 421 18.55 -21.81 5.24
N SER A 422 19.66 -22.31 4.71
CA SER A 422 20.89 -21.51 4.56
C SER A 422 21.82 -22.09 3.50
N ALA A 423 22.88 -21.36 3.14
CA ALA A 423 23.95 -21.85 2.27
C ALA A 423 25.28 -21.15 2.56
N HIS A 424 26.39 -21.81 2.26
CA HIS A 424 27.74 -21.26 2.41
C HIS A 424 27.94 -20.03 1.54
N TRP A 425 27.47 -20.06 0.29
CA TRP A 425 27.68 -18.98 -0.67
C TRP A 425 26.94 -17.68 -0.31
N CYS A 426 25.95 -17.75 0.58
CA CYS A 426 25.09 -16.65 0.99
C CYS A 426 25.74 -15.77 2.07
N PRO A 427 26.11 -14.50 1.78
CA PRO A 427 26.73 -13.61 2.77
C PRO A 427 25.90 -13.33 4.03
N PRO A 428 24.59 -12.99 3.97
CA PRO A 428 23.81 -12.76 5.19
C PRO A 428 23.67 -14.05 6.02
N CYS A 429 23.70 -15.22 5.39
CA CYS A 429 23.70 -16.50 6.08
C CYS A 429 24.96 -16.70 6.93
N ARG A 430 26.15 -16.44 6.35
CA ARG A 430 27.42 -16.51 7.08
C ARG A 430 27.50 -15.47 8.20
N ALA A 431 26.92 -14.30 8.00
CA ALA A 431 26.86 -13.26 9.04
C ALA A 431 25.94 -13.65 10.21
N PHE A 432 24.84 -14.37 9.93
CA PHE A 432 23.89 -14.83 10.95
C PHE A 432 24.36 -16.09 11.70
N LEU A 433 25.19 -16.94 11.06
CA LEU A 433 25.68 -18.19 11.66
C LEU A 433 26.26 -18.01 13.09
N PRO A 434 27.21 -17.10 13.38
CA PRO A 434 27.75 -16.96 14.73
C PRO A 434 26.69 -16.58 15.77
N VAL A 435 25.72 -15.73 15.41
CA VAL A 435 24.61 -15.34 16.29
C VAL A 435 23.74 -16.55 16.62
N LEU A 436 23.42 -17.35 15.60
CA LEU A 436 22.63 -18.58 15.75
C LEU A 436 23.37 -19.64 16.56
N THR A 437 24.69 -19.80 16.37
CA THR A 437 25.54 -20.72 17.14
C THR A 437 25.55 -20.36 18.62
N GLU A 438 25.77 -19.08 18.96
CA GLU A 438 25.74 -18.63 20.35
C GLU A 438 24.37 -18.87 21.01
N ALA A 439 23.29 -18.54 20.30
CA ALA A 439 21.93 -18.78 20.79
C ALA A 439 21.67 -20.28 21.01
N TYR A 440 22.07 -21.12 20.05
CA TYR A 440 21.92 -22.57 20.13
C TYR A 440 22.64 -23.15 21.35
N GLU A 441 23.90 -22.78 21.58
CA GLU A 441 24.69 -23.30 22.71
C GLU A 441 24.08 -22.90 24.05
N LYS A 442 23.63 -21.64 24.20
CA LYS A 442 22.96 -21.17 25.42
C LYS A 442 21.65 -21.91 25.67
N ILE A 443 20.84 -22.11 24.63
CA ILE A 443 19.57 -22.84 24.76
C ILE A 443 19.85 -24.30 25.13
N LYS A 444 20.72 -25.01 24.40
CA LYS A 444 21.08 -26.41 24.67
C LYS A 444 21.66 -26.63 26.06
N ALA A 445 22.39 -25.65 26.61
CA ALA A 445 22.91 -25.72 27.97
C ALA A 445 21.81 -25.75 29.04
N THR A 446 20.62 -25.23 28.72
CA THR A 446 19.45 -25.18 29.63
C THR A 446 18.36 -26.19 29.29
N ASP A 447 18.22 -26.54 28.01
CA ASP A 447 17.19 -27.45 27.52
C ASP A 447 17.76 -28.43 26.49
N ASN A 448 17.87 -29.69 26.89
CA ASN A 448 18.31 -30.79 26.02
C ASN A 448 17.23 -31.22 25.01
N ALA A 449 15.98 -30.80 25.19
CA ALA A 449 14.87 -31.04 24.27
C ALA A 449 14.74 -29.94 23.20
N PHE A 450 15.86 -29.31 22.85
CA PHE A 450 16.00 -28.37 21.74
C PHE A 450 16.95 -28.95 20.69
N GLU A 451 16.65 -28.77 19.40
CA GLU A 451 17.55 -29.17 18.32
C GLU A 451 17.43 -28.26 17.08
N LEU A 452 18.43 -28.27 16.21
CA LEU A 452 18.42 -27.54 14.95
C LEU A 452 18.78 -28.47 13.78
N ILE A 453 18.07 -28.32 12.67
CA ILE A 453 18.30 -29.07 11.43
C ILE A 453 18.64 -28.08 10.32
N PHE A 454 19.88 -28.15 9.83
CA PHE A 454 20.34 -27.41 8.67
C PHE A 454 19.76 -27.99 7.38
N ILE A 455 19.14 -27.13 6.57
CA ILE A 455 18.57 -27.43 5.27
C ILE A 455 19.35 -26.61 4.23
N SER A 456 20.27 -27.29 3.54
CA SER A 456 21.21 -26.61 2.65
C SER A 456 20.60 -26.17 1.32
N SER A 457 21.03 -24.99 0.86
CA SER A 457 20.89 -24.53 -0.52
C SER A 457 22.25 -24.38 -1.22
N ASP A 458 23.28 -25.09 -0.74
CA ASP A 458 24.58 -25.16 -1.40
C ASP A 458 24.47 -25.85 -2.76
N LYS A 459 25.48 -25.63 -3.61
CA LYS A 459 25.46 -26.07 -5.01
C LYS A 459 26.09 -27.45 -5.22
N ASP A 460 26.88 -27.89 -4.26
CA ASP A 460 27.61 -29.16 -4.31
C ASP A 460 27.89 -29.69 -2.90
N GLN A 461 28.25 -30.97 -2.82
CA GLN A 461 28.53 -31.68 -1.58
C GLN A 461 29.70 -31.07 -0.80
N SER A 462 30.74 -30.58 -1.47
CA SER A 462 31.93 -30.02 -0.80
C SER A 462 31.57 -28.74 -0.06
N ALA A 463 30.84 -27.82 -0.73
CA ALA A 463 30.37 -26.59 -0.12
C ALA A 463 29.43 -26.85 1.07
N PHE A 464 28.58 -27.88 0.96
CA PHE A 464 27.76 -28.35 2.07
C PHE A 464 28.62 -28.84 3.24
N ASP A 465 29.57 -29.74 3.00
CA ASP A 465 30.41 -30.33 4.04
C ASP A 465 31.24 -29.25 4.77
N ASP A 466 31.86 -28.33 4.02
CA ASP A 466 32.69 -27.24 4.57
C ASP A 466 31.89 -26.28 5.47
N TYR A 467 30.63 -26.03 5.12
CA TYR A 467 29.76 -25.14 5.88
C TYR A 467 29.13 -25.86 7.07
N PHE A 468 28.62 -27.08 6.86
CA PHE A 468 28.06 -27.91 7.90
C PHE A 468 29.12 -28.25 8.96
N ALA A 469 30.41 -28.37 8.60
CA ALA A 469 31.52 -28.56 9.52
C ALA A 469 31.56 -27.49 10.65
N GLN A 470 31.13 -26.27 10.38
CA GLN A 470 31.13 -25.14 11.33
C GLN A 470 29.92 -25.13 12.28
N MET A 471 28.92 -25.98 12.05
CA MET A 471 27.67 -26.00 12.81
C MET A 471 27.68 -27.09 13.89
N PRO A 472 27.17 -26.86 15.11
CA PRO A 472 27.13 -27.87 16.18
C PRO A 472 25.91 -28.82 16.14
N TRP A 473 25.02 -28.68 15.15
CA TRP A 473 23.70 -29.31 15.10
C TRP A 473 23.53 -30.30 13.93
N LEU A 474 22.30 -30.75 13.67
CA LEU A 474 21.96 -31.78 12.68
C LEU A 474 21.72 -31.17 11.28
N ALA A 475 21.66 -31.99 10.24
CA ALA A 475 21.31 -31.54 8.89
C ALA A 475 20.42 -32.53 8.13
N LEU A 476 19.71 -32.06 7.11
CA LEU A 476 19.30 -32.94 6.02
C LEU A 476 20.52 -33.26 5.15
N PRO A 477 20.61 -34.48 4.57
CA PRO A 477 21.61 -34.79 3.56
C PRO A 477 21.62 -33.75 2.43
N PHE A 478 22.80 -33.53 1.83
CA PHE A 478 22.88 -32.71 0.63
C PHE A 478 22.04 -33.33 -0.51
N GLY A 479 21.31 -32.48 -1.25
CA GLY A 479 20.43 -32.93 -2.33
C GLY A 479 19.13 -33.60 -1.87
N ASP A 480 18.79 -33.56 -0.58
CA ASP A 480 17.57 -34.17 -0.06
C ASP A 480 16.31 -33.54 -0.69
N GLU A 481 15.43 -34.40 -1.23
CA GLU A 481 14.23 -33.97 -1.96
C GLU A 481 13.21 -33.25 -1.04
N ARG A 482 13.24 -33.53 0.27
CA ARG A 482 12.38 -32.85 1.27
C ARG A 482 12.64 -31.35 1.30
N LYS A 483 13.84 -30.88 0.91
CA LYS A 483 14.15 -29.44 0.87
C LYS A 483 13.15 -28.65 0.04
N LYS A 484 12.69 -29.20 -1.09
CA LYS A 484 11.74 -28.51 -1.99
C LYS A 484 10.35 -28.41 -1.35
N SER A 485 9.82 -29.51 -0.80
CA SER A 485 8.52 -29.53 -0.14
C SER A 485 8.50 -28.66 1.12
N LEU A 486 9.58 -28.67 1.90
CA LEU A 486 9.74 -27.81 3.07
C LEU A 486 9.79 -26.32 2.69
N SER A 487 10.54 -25.97 1.63
CA SER A 487 10.61 -24.58 1.15
C SER A 487 9.24 -24.07 0.69
N LEU A 488 8.44 -24.91 0.03
CA LEU A 488 7.08 -24.59 -0.38
C LEU A 488 6.14 -24.46 0.82
N LYS A 489 6.14 -25.44 1.74
CA LYS A 489 5.26 -25.48 2.92
C LYS A 489 5.46 -24.28 3.85
N PHE A 490 6.69 -23.82 4.00
CA PHE A 490 7.03 -22.68 4.86
C PHE A 490 7.25 -21.38 4.08
N GLU A 491 6.93 -21.37 2.78
CA GLU A 491 7.04 -20.20 1.90
C GLU A 491 8.41 -19.52 1.98
N VAL A 492 9.47 -20.31 1.96
CA VAL A 492 10.85 -19.83 2.03
C VAL A 492 11.21 -19.12 0.73
N ARG A 493 11.08 -17.78 0.71
CA ARG A 493 11.41 -16.92 -0.44
C ARG A 493 12.87 -16.46 -0.47
N GLY A 494 13.59 -16.61 0.64
CA GLY A 494 14.98 -16.18 0.79
C GLY A 494 15.72 -16.93 1.90
N ILE A 495 17.04 -16.77 1.96
CA ILE A 495 17.89 -17.31 3.01
C ILE A 495 18.78 -16.18 3.60
N PRO A 496 19.09 -16.21 4.91
CA PRO A 496 18.74 -17.26 5.88
C PRO A 496 17.26 -17.19 6.34
N THR A 497 16.61 -18.35 6.45
CA THR A 497 15.26 -18.48 7.04
C THR A 497 15.30 -19.52 8.15
N LEU A 498 14.58 -19.29 9.24
CA LEU A 498 14.55 -20.15 10.41
C LEU A 498 13.11 -20.34 10.88
N ILE A 499 12.65 -21.59 10.88
CA ILE A 499 11.28 -21.96 11.28
C ILE A 499 11.34 -22.71 12.61
N ALA A 500 10.54 -22.30 13.59
CA ALA A 500 10.46 -23.01 14.87
C ALA A 500 9.29 -23.99 14.88
N ILE A 501 9.60 -25.26 15.10
CA ILE A 501 8.62 -26.33 15.32
C ILE A 501 8.65 -26.70 16.80
N GLY A 502 7.49 -26.66 17.45
CA GLY A 502 7.35 -26.94 18.87
C GLY A 502 7.40 -28.44 19.18
N PRO A 503 7.40 -28.81 20.47
CA PRO A 503 7.48 -30.21 20.90
C PRO A 503 6.29 -31.07 20.43
N THR A 504 5.14 -30.45 20.13
CA THR A 504 3.96 -31.12 19.56
C THR A 504 4.11 -31.44 18.07
N GLY A 505 5.14 -30.92 17.41
CA GLY A 505 5.29 -30.97 15.95
C GLY A 505 4.55 -29.84 15.19
N GLN A 506 3.86 -28.96 15.90
CA GLN A 506 3.21 -27.78 15.31
C GLN A 506 4.22 -26.65 15.08
N THR A 507 3.99 -25.87 14.03
CA THR A 507 4.79 -24.67 13.74
C THR A 507 4.47 -23.61 14.78
N VAL A 508 5.48 -23.10 15.47
CA VAL A 508 5.33 -22.06 16.50
C VAL A 508 5.49 -20.67 15.87
N THR A 509 6.47 -20.50 14.98
CA THR A 509 6.73 -19.23 14.27
C THR A 509 7.57 -19.49 13.02
N LYS A 510 7.31 -18.73 11.95
CA LYS A 510 8.15 -18.71 10.73
C LYS A 510 9.22 -17.61 10.79
N GLU A 511 9.23 -16.81 11.86
CA GLU A 511 10.02 -15.59 12.07
C GLU A 511 11.17 -15.81 13.07
N ALA A 512 11.51 -17.06 13.41
CA ALA A 512 12.51 -17.38 14.44
C ALA A 512 13.88 -16.76 14.17
N ARG A 513 14.22 -16.50 12.90
CA ARG A 513 15.47 -15.84 12.51
C ARG A 513 15.54 -14.42 13.05
N ASP A 514 14.45 -13.67 12.94
CA ASP A 514 14.40 -12.27 13.37
C ASP A 514 14.36 -12.20 14.89
N LEU A 515 13.58 -13.08 15.52
CA LEU A 515 13.53 -13.21 16.99
C LEU A 515 14.91 -13.50 17.60
N ILE A 516 15.68 -14.44 17.03
CA ILE A 516 17.05 -14.71 17.49
C ILE A 516 17.98 -13.54 17.18
N SER A 517 17.81 -12.86 16.05
CA SER A 517 18.64 -11.69 15.72
C SER A 517 18.42 -10.54 16.71
N GLU A 518 17.19 -10.36 17.21
CA GLU A 518 16.82 -9.29 18.12
C GLU A 518 17.09 -9.63 19.59
N HIS A 519 16.77 -10.85 20.02
CA HIS A 519 16.80 -11.25 21.44
C HIS A 519 17.82 -12.36 21.76
N GLY A 520 18.53 -12.88 20.77
CA GLY A 520 19.45 -14.00 20.97
C GLY A 520 18.76 -15.24 21.55
N ALA A 521 19.37 -15.83 22.57
CA ALA A 521 18.82 -17.00 23.26
C ALA A 521 17.53 -16.70 24.04
N ASP A 522 17.29 -15.44 24.42
CA ASP A 522 16.11 -15.05 25.21
C ASP A 522 14.82 -15.15 24.39
N ALA A 523 14.90 -15.24 23.07
CA ALA A 523 13.76 -15.56 22.19
C ALA A 523 13.15 -16.95 22.51
N TYR A 524 13.91 -17.85 23.13
CA TYR A 524 13.46 -19.16 23.54
C TYR A 524 12.82 -19.12 24.94
N PRO A 525 11.67 -19.81 25.17
CA PRO A 525 10.92 -20.62 24.20
C PRO A 525 10.09 -19.74 23.26
N PHE A 526 10.02 -20.09 21.97
CA PHE A 526 9.37 -19.28 20.93
C PHE A 526 7.83 -19.17 21.05
N THR A 527 7.23 -19.51 22.19
CA THR A 527 5.78 -19.52 22.37
C THR A 527 5.21 -18.10 22.27
N ALA A 528 3.99 -17.96 21.74
CA ALA A 528 3.32 -16.67 21.60
C ALA A 528 3.23 -15.90 22.93
N GLU A 529 3.00 -16.60 24.05
CA GLU A 529 2.96 -16.00 25.39
C GLU A 529 4.31 -15.44 25.85
N HIS A 530 5.42 -16.12 25.51
CA HIS A 530 6.76 -15.66 25.85
C HIS A 530 7.18 -14.46 25.00
N LEU A 531 6.94 -14.53 23.69
CA LEU A 531 7.25 -13.45 22.76
C LEU A 531 6.49 -12.16 23.11
N LYS A 532 5.21 -12.26 23.46
CA LYS A 532 4.43 -11.11 23.94
C LYS A 532 5.04 -10.46 25.18
N LYS A 533 5.57 -11.26 26.11
CA LYS A 533 6.25 -10.73 27.31
C LYS A 533 7.58 -10.05 27.00
N LEU A 534 8.29 -10.47 25.95
CA LEU A 534 9.51 -9.80 25.49
C LEU A 534 9.19 -8.43 24.88
N GLU A 535 8.18 -8.36 24.01
CA GLU A 535 7.71 -7.10 23.41
C GLU A 535 7.26 -6.09 24.47
N GLU A 536 6.46 -6.53 25.46
CA GLU A 536 6.00 -5.67 26.55
C GLU A 536 7.13 -5.15 27.46
N LYS A 537 8.25 -5.88 27.56
CA LYS A 537 9.41 -5.42 28.31
C LYS A 537 10.20 -4.36 27.55
N LEU A 538 10.23 -4.44 26.23
CA LEU A 538 10.90 -3.45 25.38
C LEU A 538 10.14 -2.12 25.37
N THR A 539 8.80 -2.17 25.27
CA THR A 539 7.96 -0.95 25.28
C THR A 539 7.93 -0.23 26.64
N ARG A 540 8.25 -0.91 27.75
CA ARG A 540 8.37 -0.27 29.09
C ARG A 540 9.75 0.34 29.35
N ASN A 541 10.75 0.04 28.52
CA ASN A 541 12.12 0.51 28.69
C ASN A 541 12.47 1.67 27.75
N GLU A 542 11.55 2.13 26.91
CA GLU A 542 11.66 3.42 26.23
C GLU A 542 11.32 4.52 27.25
N PRO A 543 12.23 5.45 27.59
CA PRO A 543 11.87 6.60 28.42
C PRO A 543 10.93 7.49 27.62
N ASP A 544 9.81 7.87 28.24
CA ASP A 544 8.93 8.91 27.75
C ASP A 544 9.75 10.19 27.55
N GLU A 545 10.00 10.59 26.30
CA GLU A 545 10.37 11.97 25.97
C GLU A 545 9.12 12.85 26.17
N GLU A 546 8.72 13.05 27.42
CA GLU A 546 7.96 14.24 27.81
C GLU A 546 8.96 15.30 28.24
N GLY A 547 9.03 16.36 27.43
CA GLY A 547 9.83 17.54 27.72
C GLY A 547 9.23 18.29 28.90
N ASP A 548 10.01 18.43 29.96
CA ASP A 548 9.75 19.40 31.01
C ASP A 548 10.74 20.57 30.88
N GLU A 549 10.16 21.74 30.63
CA GLU A 549 10.77 23.05 30.82
C GLU A 549 11.19 23.21 32.29
N GLU A 550 12.50 23.22 32.58
CA GLU A 550 12.97 23.69 33.88
C GLU A 550 13.03 25.23 33.91
N ASP A 551 11.95 25.82 34.41
CA ASP A 551 11.93 27.16 34.98
C ASP A 551 12.55 27.12 36.40
N GLY A 552 13.53 28.00 36.64
CA GLY A 552 14.29 28.01 37.89
C GLY A 552 13.55 28.56 39.11
N LYS A 553 13.89 28.04 40.30
CA LYS A 553 14.22 28.84 41.51
C LYS A 553 14.65 27.99 42.71
N ALA A 554 15.80 28.40 43.26
CA ALA A 554 16.42 28.22 44.58
C ALA A 554 15.67 27.54 45.74
N ALA A 555 16.43 26.70 46.49
CA ALA A 555 16.54 26.77 47.96
C ALA A 555 17.83 26.06 48.46
N GLU A 556 18.51 26.69 49.42
CA GLU A 556 19.56 26.19 50.33
C GLU A 556 19.04 24.99 51.17
N GLU A 557 19.78 24.09 51.84
CA GLU A 557 21.02 24.18 52.63
C GLU A 557 21.44 22.74 53.12
N GLU A 558 22.75 22.52 53.35
CA GLU A 558 23.43 21.51 54.24
C GLU A 558 23.54 20.01 53.81
N ALA A 559 24.64 19.24 54.02
CA ALA A 559 25.86 19.36 54.84
C ALA A 559 27.07 18.51 54.28
N LYS A 560 28.30 19.01 54.56
CA LYS A 560 29.60 18.37 54.95
C LYS A 560 29.76 16.83 54.91
N GLU A 561 30.93 16.20 54.76
CA GLU A 561 32.38 16.51 54.73
C GLU A 561 33.10 15.20 54.30
N GLY A 562 34.28 15.29 53.67
CA GLY A 562 35.14 14.12 53.41
C GLY A 562 36.43 14.49 52.67
N GLY A 563 37.40 15.05 53.40
CA GLY A 563 38.73 15.42 52.88
C GLY A 563 39.80 14.36 53.18
N GLU A 564 40.67 14.13 52.19
CA GLU A 564 41.88 13.29 52.22
C GLU A 564 42.96 13.83 53.19
N ALA A 565 43.62 12.93 53.91
CA ALA A 565 44.71 13.24 54.82
C ALA A 565 46.07 13.30 54.07
N GLY A 566 46.66 14.50 54.03
CA GLY A 566 48.08 14.75 53.74
C GLY A 566 48.85 15.14 55.02
N LYS A 567 50.13 14.74 55.06
CA LYS A 567 51.05 14.74 56.22
C LYS A 567 51.18 16.06 57.00
N VAL A 568 51.44 15.90 58.31
CA VAL A 568 51.71 16.97 59.29
C VAL A 568 53.22 17.18 59.48
N CYS A 569 53.64 18.44 59.53
CA CYS A 569 54.98 18.85 59.99
C CYS A 569 54.86 20.04 60.95
N ASP A 570 55.63 20.02 62.04
CA ASP A 570 55.78 21.13 62.98
C ASP A 570 57.28 21.48 63.10
N GLY A 571 57.68 22.60 62.52
CA GLY A 571 59.09 23.00 62.51
C GLY A 571 60.03 22.01 61.80
N GLU A 572 61.32 22.07 62.12
CA GLU A 572 62.43 21.61 61.27
C GLU A 572 62.54 20.09 60.95
N VAL A 573 61.55 19.24 61.28
CA VAL A 573 61.55 17.83 60.82
C VAL A 573 60.14 17.28 60.55
N CYS A 574 59.90 16.79 59.33
CA CYS A 574 58.69 16.07 58.92
C CYS A 574 58.87 14.54 59.00
N TYR A 575 57.85 13.82 59.50
CA TYR A 575 57.77 12.35 59.38
C TYR A 575 56.48 11.89 58.70
N LYS A 576 56.56 10.68 58.13
CA LYS A 576 55.71 10.16 57.07
C LYS A 576 54.65 9.17 57.62
N ALA A 577 53.40 9.27 57.16
CA ALA A 577 52.60 8.11 56.74
C ALA A 577 52.32 8.18 55.24
#